data_AF-A0A2H0U4V0-F1
#
_entry.id   AF-A0A2H0U4V0-F1
#
_cell.length_a   1.000
_cell.length_b   1.000
_cell.length_c   1.000
_cell.angle_alpha   90.00
_cell.angle_beta   90.00
_cell.angle_gamma   90.00
#
_symmetry.space_group_name_H-M   'P 1'
#
loop_
_entity.id
_entity.type
_entity.pdbx_description
1 polymer ?
#
loop_
_entity_poly.entity_id
_entity_poly.type
_entity_poly.pdbx_seq_one_letter_code
_entity_poly.pdbx_strand_id
1 'polypeptide(L)'
;MQFITFDNKEESSLIKDVLLYPLKINQDESGGILVETLRKDWKDIYGENREFSMQYFSVTESGVARDEKVWHLHPNYQEDRFLVARGEIVVAVADKRDGSPTKDLLNLFHMKAYENPYIILIPKNTLHGFLVVSNKEAVLLNFPTGLYNPDEEGRIPYEKAQVKTEDGNLFSWDLVRKQFPL
;
A
#
# COMPACT_ATOMS: atom_id res chain seq x y z
N MET A 1 8.00 -15.85 2.07
CA MET A 1 7.42 -14.52 1.77
C MET A 1 5.99 -14.69 1.29
N GLN A 2 5.02 -14.31 2.11
CA GLN A 2 3.59 -14.32 1.77
C GLN A 2 3.17 -13.00 1.14
N PHE A 3 2.37 -13.04 0.07
CA PHE A 3 1.71 -11.86 -0.51
C PHE A 3 0.24 -11.87 -0.13
N ILE A 4 -0.21 -10.75 0.40
CA ILE A 4 -1.56 -10.53 0.90
C ILE A 4 -2.39 -9.89 -0.22
N THR A 5 -3.56 -10.45 -0.48
CA THR A 5 -4.61 -9.89 -1.34
C THR A 5 -5.87 -9.72 -0.50
N PHE A 6 -6.92 -9.13 -1.07
CA PHE A 6 -8.21 -9.08 -0.38
C PHE A 6 -8.76 -10.48 -0.05
N ASP A 7 -8.50 -11.45 -0.92
CA ASP A 7 -9.07 -12.80 -0.85
C ASP A 7 -8.43 -13.66 0.26
N ASN A 8 -7.13 -13.47 0.53
CA ASN A 8 -6.40 -14.28 1.53
C ASN A 8 -6.10 -13.54 2.84
N LYS A 9 -6.57 -12.30 3.02
CA LYS A 9 -6.22 -11.46 4.18
C LYS A 9 -6.58 -12.08 5.54
N GLU A 10 -7.62 -12.91 5.61
CA GLU A 10 -8.04 -13.60 6.84
C GLU A 10 -7.08 -14.71 7.27
N GLU A 11 -6.22 -15.18 6.34
CA GLU A 11 -5.18 -16.18 6.59
C GLU A 11 -3.84 -15.52 6.97
N SER A 12 -3.79 -14.19 7.06
CA SER A 12 -2.58 -13.41 7.33
C SER A 12 -2.71 -12.64 8.63
N SER A 13 -1.57 -12.49 9.33
CA SER A 13 -1.49 -11.49 10.40
C SER A 13 -1.35 -10.11 9.76
N LEU A 14 -2.30 -9.22 10.04
CA LEU A 14 -2.28 -7.85 9.55
C LEU A 14 -1.68 -6.90 10.59
N ILE A 15 -0.89 -5.93 10.13
CA ILE A 15 -0.41 -4.83 10.94
C ILE A 15 -1.62 -4.09 11.53
N LYS A 16 -1.55 -3.78 12.82
CA LYS A 16 -2.62 -3.08 13.53
C LYS A 16 -3.00 -1.79 12.80
N ASP A 17 -4.30 -1.57 12.64
CA ASP A 17 -4.93 -0.45 11.96
C ASP A 17 -4.80 -0.43 10.43
N VAL A 18 -4.08 -1.38 9.80
CA VAL A 18 -4.18 -1.57 8.35
C VAL A 18 -5.59 -2.08 8.02
N LEU A 19 -6.20 -1.48 7.01
CA LEU A 19 -7.52 -1.88 6.51
C LEU A 19 -7.45 -2.20 5.03
N LEU A 20 -8.15 -3.23 4.59
CA LEU A 20 -8.38 -3.52 3.17
C LEU A 20 -9.87 -3.33 2.89
N TYR A 21 -10.20 -2.40 2.00
CA TYR A 21 -11.58 -2.11 1.61
C TYR A 21 -11.84 -2.57 0.17
N PRO A 22 -12.76 -3.54 -0.04
CA PRO A 22 -12.97 -4.11 -1.37
C PRO A 22 -13.67 -3.12 -2.30
N LEU A 23 -13.27 -3.13 -3.56
CA LEU A 23 -13.93 -2.37 -4.62
C LEU A 23 -14.65 -3.29 -5.58
N LYS A 24 -15.76 -2.79 -6.12
CA LYS A 24 -16.56 -3.52 -7.09
C LYS A 24 -16.18 -3.11 -8.51
N ILE A 25 -15.80 -4.09 -9.33
CA ILE A 25 -15.74 -3.93 -10.78
C ILE A 25 -17.17 -4.05 -11.32
N ASN A 26 -17.68 -2.98 -11.93
CA ASN A 26 -18.89 -3.01 -12.73
C ASN A 26 -18.44 -3.07 -14.20
N GLN A 27 -18.65 -4.21 -14.84
CA GLN A 27 -18.31 -4.43 -16.25
C GLN A 27 -19.58 -4.51 -17.10
N ASP A 28 -19.58 -3.86 -18.26
CA ASP A 28 -20.68 -3.93 -19.22
C ASP A 28 -20.34 -4.77 -20.47
N GLU A 29 -21.30 -4.92 -21.37
CA GLU A 29 -21.17 -5.73 -22.60
C GLU A 29 -20.10 -5.18 -23.58
N SER A 30 -19.71 -3.90 -23.47
CA SER A 30 -18.64 -3.32 -24.28
C SER A 30 -17.25 -3.74 -23.81
N GLY A 31 -17.15 -4.37 -22.64
CA GLY A 31 -15.91 -4.63 -21.94
C GLY A 31 -15.40 -3.42 -21.14
N GLY A 32 -16.15 -2.31 -21.12
CA GLY A 32 -15.89 -1.16 -20.29
C GLY A 32 -15.98 -1.51 -18.81
N ILE A 33 -15.10 -0.91 -17.99
CA ILE A 33 -15.08 -1.10 -16.55
C ILE A 33 -15.32 0.22 -15.82
N LEU A 34 -16.15 0.17 -14.78
CA LEU A 34 -16.34 1.25 -13.82
C LEU A 34 -16.09 0.72 -12.42
N VAL A 35 -15.15 1.36 -11.72
CA VAL A 35 -14.84 1.11 -10.31
C VAL A 35 -15.04 2.43 -9.58
N GLU A 36 -15.95 2.46 -8.60
CA GLU A 36 -16.05 3.58 -7.67
C GLU A 36 -14.84 3.55 -6.73
N THR A 37 -14.19 4.68 -6.50
CA THR A 37 -12.91 4.72 -5.75
C THR A 37 -12.95 5.66 -4.54
N LEU A 38 -14.00 6.46 -4.41
CA LEU A 38 -14.24 7.37 -3.31
C LEU A 38 -15.74 7.59 -3.13
N ARG A 39 -16.25 7.30 -1.94
CA ARG A 39 -17.66 7.56 -1.60
C ARG A 39 -17.82 8.07 -0.19
N LYS A 40 -18.74 9.01 0.00
CA LYS A 40 -19.02 9.64 1.30
C LYS A 40 -19.65 8.67 2.31
N ASP A 41 -20.33 7.63 1.83
CA ASP A 41 -20.98 6.63 2.67
C ASP A 41 -20.05 5.48 3.11
N TRP A 42 -18.82 5.43 2.60
CA TRP A 42 -17.81 4.44 2.98
C TRP A 42 -17.09 4.82 4.29
N LYS A 43 -17.83 4.76 5.40
CA LYS A 43 -17.34 5.19 6.72
C LYS A 43 -16.18 4.36 7.26
N ASP A 44 -16.02 3.12 6.80
CA ASP A 44 -14.93 2.26 7.28
C ASP A 44 -13.55 2.74 6.82
N ILE A 45 -13.49 3.48 5.71
CA ILE A 45 -12.24 3.91 5.05
C ILE A 45 -12.15 5.43 4.84
N TYR A 46 -13.28 6.15 4.83
CA TYR A 46 -13.41 7.60 4.71
C TYR A 46 -14.25 8.22 5.85
N GLY A 47 -14.36 7.53 7.00
CA GLY A 47 -15.18 7.95 8.13
C GLY A 47 -14.59 9.08 8.98
N GLU A 48 -15.21 9.30 10.14
CA GLU A 48 -14.82 10.32 11.10
C GLU A 48 -13.36 10.13 11.55
N ASN A 49 -12.59 11.22 11.53
CA ASN A 49 -11.13 11.25 11.77
C ASN A 49 -10.29 10.61 10.66
N ARG A 50 -10.90 10.22 9.53
CA ARG A 50 -10.27 9.66 8.33
C ARG A 50 -10.78 10.32 7.07
N GLU A 51 -11.20 11.58 7.14
CA GLU A 51 -11.55 12.36 5.97
C GLU A 51 -10.35 12.44 5.02
N PHE A 52 -10.58 12.52 3.70
CA PHE A 52 -9.50 12.79 2.76
C PHE A 52 -9.24 14.30 2.71
N SER A 53 -7.96 14.68 2.73
CA SER A 53 -7.53 16.07 2.57
C SER A 53 -7.17 16.39 1.13
N MET A 54 -6.68 15.40 0.38
CA MET A 54 -6.33 15.53 -1.03
C MET A 54 -6.46 14.19 -1.75
N GLN A 55 -6.34 14.26 -3.08
CA GLN A 55 -6.17 13.10 -3.94
C GLN A 55 -5.06 13.41 -4.94
N TYR A 56 -4.23 12.42 -5.22
CA TYR A 56 -3.29 12.48 -6.33
C TYR A 56 -3.18 11.14 -7.02
N PHE A 57 -2.60 11.16 -8.21
CA PHE A 57 -2.16 9.96 -8.89
C PHE A 57 -0.66 10.02 -9.14
N SER A 58 -0.03 8.86 -9.23
CA SER A 58 1.34 8.73 -9.71
C SER A 58 1.41 7.67 -10.79
N VAL A 59 2.33 7.85 -11.73
CA VAL A 59 2.65 6.87 -12.77
C VAL A 59 4.07 6.37 -12.48
N THR A 60 4.24 5.05 -12.42
CA THR A 60 5.54 4.43 -12.12
C THR A 60 5.82 3.32 -13.12
N GLU A 61 7.03 3.32 -13.68
CA GLU A 61 7.46 2.34 -14.68
C GLU A 61 7.54 0.92 -14.14
N SER A 62 7.45 -0.05 -15.05
CA SER A 62 7.62 -1.48 -14.74
C SER A 62 8.95 -1.77 -14.03
N GLY A 63 8.92 -2.57 -12.95
CA GLY A 63 10.11 -2.98 -12.19
C GLY A 63 10.71 -1.91 -11.27
N VAL A 64 10.16 -0.69 -11.28
CA VAL A 64 10.63 0.43 -10.44
C VAL A 64 9.94 0.40 -9.09
N ALA A 65 10.73 0.46 -8.01
CA ALA A 65 10.22 0.77 -6.69
C ALA A 65 10.30 2.27 -6.41
N ARG A 66 9.28 2.82 -5.75
CA ARG A 66 9.39 4.13 -5.10
C ARG A 66 10.09 3.93 -3.77
N ASP A 67 11.11 4.77 -3.53
CA ASP A 67 12.02 4.65 -2.39
C ASP A 67 12.80 3.31 -2.38
N GLU A 68 13.65 3.10 -3.40
CA GLU A 68 14.38 1.84 -3.67
C GLU A 68 15.19 1.29 -2.48
N LYS A 69 15.70 2.17 -1.61
CA LYS A 69 16.61 1.82 -0.50
C LYS A 69 16.21 2.42 0.85
N VAL A 70 15.05 3.06 0.90
CA VAL A 70 14.56 3.75 2.10
C VAL A 70 13.10 3.43 2.30
N TRP A 71 12.65 3.42 3.54
CA TRP A 71 11.24 3.39 3.88
C TRP A 71 10.71 4.81 3.97
N HIS A 72 9.57 5.05 3.34
CA HIS A 72 8.79 6.27 3.55
C HIS A 72 7.95 6.13 4.83
N LEU A 73 7.70 7.21 5.55
CA LEU A 73 6.71 7.25 6.63
C LEU A 73 6.12 8.65 6.85
N HIS A 74 4.93 8.65 7.44
CA HIS A 74 4.25 9.84 7.96
C HIS A 74 4.20 9.79 9.49
N PRO A 75 5.03 10.55 10.22
CA PRO A 75 5.26 10.30 11.64
C PRO A 75 4.10 10.67 12.57
N ASN A 76 3.23 11.62 12.23
CA ASN A 76 2.34 12.24 13.21
C ASN A 76 0.85 12.01 12.96
N TYR A 77 0.35 12.24 11.75
CA TYR A 77 -1.09 12.29 11.49
C TYR A 77 -1.54 11.77 10.13
N GLN A 78 -0.71 11.80 9.09
CA GLN A 78 -1.17 11.40 7.76
C GLN A 78 -1.27 9.88 7.66
N GLU A 79 -2.46 9.40 7.32
CA GLU A 79 -2.71 8.04 6.84
C GLU A 79 -2.87 8.12 5.32
N ASP A 80 -2.33 7.12 4.62
CA ASP A 80 -2.48 7.00 3.17
C ASP A 80 -3.51 5.94 2.81
N ARG A 81 -4.13 6.10 1.65
CA ARG A 81 -5.09 5.16 1.09
C ARG A 81 -4.73 4.87 -0.35
N PHE A 82 -3.97 3.80 -0.56
CA PHE A 82 -3.53 3.43 -1.90
C PHE A 82 -4.57 2.58 -2.60
N LEU A 83 -4.69 2.83 -3.91
CA LEU A 83 -5.46 2.05 -4.87
C LEU A 83 -4.69 2.02 -6.20
N VAL A 84 -4.78 0.93 -6.95
CA VAL A 84 -4.20 0.81 -8.28
C VAL A 84 -5.29 0.96 -9.35
N ALA A 85 -5.16 1.96 -10.21
CA ALA A 85 -6.07 2.20 -11.34
C ALA A 85 -5.60 1.54 -12.64
N ARG A 86 -4.30 1.19 -12.74
CA ARG A 86 -3.70 0.46 -13.86
C ARG A 86 -2.47 -0.28 -13.40
N GLY A 87 -2.22 -1.47 -13.96
CA GLY A 87 -1.06 -2.30 -13.65
C GLY A 87 -1.21 -3.07 -12.34
N GLU A 88 -0.09 -3.55 -11.83
CA GLU A 88 0.00 -4.31 -10.59
C GLU A 88 1.20 -3.83 -9.78
N ILE A 89 1.00 -3.69 -8.47
CA ILE A 89 2.06 -3.32 -7.54
C ILE A 89 2.09 -4.27 -6.34
N VAL A 90 3.25 -4.35 -5.71
CA VAL A 90 3.37 -4.84 -4.34
C VAL A 90 3.62 -3.63 -3.44
N VAL A 91 2.72 -3.38 -2.49
CA VAL A 91 2.94 -2.40 -1.42
C VAL A 91 3.51 -3.12 -0.22
N ALA A 92 4.65 -2.66 0.27
CA ALA A 92 5.22 -3.12 1.52
C ALA A 92 4.83 -2.16 2.64
N VAL A 93 4.35 -2.69 3.76
CA VAL A 93 4.08 -1.94 4.99
C VAL A 93 4.76 -2.68 6.15
N ALA A 94 5.54 -1.97 6.95
CA ALA A 94 6.20 -2.54 8.13
C ALA A 94 5.89 -1.72 9.38
N ASP A 95 5.62 -2.42 10.47
CA ASP A 95 5.28 -1.80 11.74
C ASP A 95 6.51 -1.67 12.63
N LYS A 96 6.96 -0.44 12.85
CA LYS A 96 8.04 -0.12 13.79
C LYS A 96 7.57 0.75 14.95
N ARG A 97 6.26 0.88 15.15
CA ARG A 97 5.66 1.70 16.20
C ARG A 97 5.94 1.08 17.57
N ASP A 98 6.45 1.89 18.49
CA ASP A 98 6.67 1.47 19.86
C ASP A 98 5.34 1.13 20.55
N GLY A 99 5.32 0.00 21.26
CA GLY A 99 4.12 -0.49 21.93
C GLY A 99 3.04 -1.08 21.01
N SER A 100 3.26 -1.13 19.68
CA SER A 100 2.33 -1.82 18.79
C SER A 100 2.32 -3.33 19.07
N PRO A 101 1.14 -3.98 19.15
CA PRO A 101 1.04 -5.43 19.29
C PRO A 101 1.50 -6.18 18.03
N THR A 102 1.64 -5.47 16.90
CA THR A 102 2.14 -6.01 15.62
C THR A 102 3.52 -5.46 15.28
N LYS A 103 4.28 -4.97 16.26
CA LYS A 103 5.64 -4.48 16.05
C LYS A 103 6.51 -5.55 15.39
N ASP A 104 7.34 -5.11 14.44
CA ASP A 104 8.24 -5.90 13.59
C ASP A 104 7.55 -6.78 12.53
N LEU A 105 6.22 -6.71 12.41
CA LEU A 105 5.50 -7.34 11.31
C LEU A 105 5.73 -6.60 9.99
N LEU A 106 5.90 -7.37 8.92
CA LEU A 106 5.96 -6.91 7.53
C LEU A 106 4.78 -7.51 6.78
N ASN A 107 3.98 -6.66 6.14
CA ASN A 107 2.93 -7.07 5.22
C ASN A 107 3.29 -6.64 3.80
N LEU A 108 3.05 -7.52 2.83
CA LEU A 108 3.29 -7.28 1.41
C LEU A 108 1.97 -7.45 0.65
N PHE A 109 1.35 -6.36 0.25
CA PHE A 109 0.06 -6.34 -0.41
C PHE A 109 0.22 -6.40 -1.93
N HIS A 110 -0.18 -7.49 -2.57
CA HIS A 110 -0.24 -7.56 -4.03
C HIS A 110 -1.57 -6.96 -4.48
N MET A 111 -1.49 -5.81 -5.14
CA MET A 111 -2.65 -5.04 -5.60
C MET A 111 -2.71 -5.05 -7.12
N LYS A 112 -3.85 -5.45 -7.67
CA LYS A 112 -4.10 -5.50 -9.11
C LYS A 112 -5.26 -4.57 -9.46
N ALA A 113 -5.11 -3.80 -10.54
CA ALA A 113 -6.14 -2.85 -10.95
C ALA A 113 -7.46 -3.51 -11.42
N TYR A 114 -7.37 -4.72 -11.99
CA TYR A 114 -8.47 -5.32 -12.75
C TYR A 114 -8.93 -6.68 -12.20
N GLU A 115 -8.40 -7.10 -11.05
CA GLU A 115 -8.72 -8.38 -10.42
C GLU A 115 -8.87 -8.15 -8.91
N ASN A 116 -10.11 -8.30 -8.41
CA ASN A 116 -10.48 -8.05 -7.01
C ASN A 116 -9.83 -6.77 -6.41
N PRO A 117 -9.99 -5.59 -7.05
CA PRO A 117 -9.33 -4.37 -6.61
C PRO A 117 -9.81 -3.95 -5.22
N TYR A 118 -8.91 -3.33 -4.47
CA TYR A 118 -9.18 -2.87 -3.11
C TYR A 118 -8.38 -1.61 -2.81
N ILE A 119 -8.82 -0.87 -1.80
CA ILE A 119 -8.05 0.20 -1.15
C ILE A 119 -7.31 -0.41 0.03
N ILE A 120 -6.03 -0.08 0.20
CA ILE A 120 -5.34 -0.29 1.49
C ILE A 120 -5.28 1.02 2.25
N LEU A 121 -5.61 1.00 3.54
CA LEU A 121 -5.26 2.07 4.46
C LEU A 121 -3.91 1.74 5.10
N ILE A 122 -2.96 2.66 4.93
CA ILE A 122 -1.63 2.60 5.53
C ILE A 122 -1.66 3.54 6.74
N PRO A 123 -1.60 3.01 7.98
CA PRO A 123 -1.63 3.83 9.17
C PRO A 123 -0.42 4.75 9.23
N LYS A 124 -0.62 5.93 9.82
CA LYS A 124 0.47 6.81 10.20
C LYS A 124 1.51 6.08 11.06
N ASN A 125 2.72 6.58 11.00
CA ASN A 125 3.90 6.07 11.71
C ASN A 125 4.23 4.61 11.38
N THR A 126 3.77 4.10 10.23
CA THR A 126 4.24 2.85 9.64
C THR A 126 5.19 3.15 8.49
N LEU A 127 6.14 2.24 8.28
CA LEU A 127 7.06 2.30 7.16
C LEU A 127 6.36 1.73 5.93
N HIS A 128 6.43 2.39 4.79
CA HIS A 128 5.84 1.85 3.57
C HIS A 128 6.59 2.26 2.30
N GLY A 129 6.25 1.58 1.21
CA GLY A 129 6.76 1.80 -0.14
C GLY A 129 6.10 0.82 -1.11
N PHE A 130 6.31 0.99 -2.42
CA PHE A 130 5.76 0.04 -3.40
C PHE A 130 6.69 -0.20 -4.58
N LEU A 131 6.54 -1.38 -5.19
CA LEU A 131 7.19 -1.83 -6.41
C LEU A 131 6.14 -2.14 -7.47
N VAL A 132 6.35 -1.68 -8.70
CA VAL A 132 5.56 -2.12 -9.85
C VAL A 132 6.02 -3.50 -10.30
N VAL A 133 5.11 -4.47 -10.28
CA VAL A 133 5.37 -5.88 -10.59
C VAL A 133 4.68 -6.35 -11.87
N SER A 134 3.91 -5.48 -12.54
CA SER A 134 3.38 -5.73 -13.87
C SER A 134 4.36 -5.33 -14.97
N ASN A 135 4.31 -6.01 -16.12
CA ASN A 135 5.12 -5.69 -17.33
C ASN A 135 4.86 -4.30 -17.93
N LYS A 136 3.86 -3.57 -17.43
CA LYS A 136 3.52 -2.20 -17.84
C LYS A 136 3.57 -1.29 -16.62
N GLU A 137 3.69 0.01 -16.86
CA GLU A 137 3.56 1.04 -15.83
C GLU A 137 2.29 0.85 -14.99
N ALA A 138 2.39 1.21 -13.70
CA ALA A 138 1.24 1.27 -12.81
C ALA A 138 0.81 2.71 -12.56
N VAL A 139 -0.50 2.90 -12.43
CA VAL A 139 -1.11 4.15 -11.97
C VAL A 139 -1.68 3.93 -10.58
N LEU A 140 -1.06 4.56 -9.58
CA LEU A 140 -1.51 4.51 -8.19
C LEU A 140 -2.29 5.79 -7.87
N LEU A 141 -3.47 5.64 -7.29
CA LEU A 141 -4.24 6.70 -6.65
C LEU A 141 -3.97 6.67 -5.15
N ASN A 142 -3.78 7.83 -4.54
CA ASN A 142 -3.74 7.98 -3.10
C ASN A 142 -4.78 9.02 -2.65
N PHE A 143 -5.40 8.77 -1.51
CA PHE A 143 -6.27 9.70 -0.80
C PHE A 143 -5.72 9.98 0.61
N PRO A 144 -4.69 10.81 0.79
CA PRO A 144 -4.17 11.13 2.12
C PRO A 144 -5.21 11.75 3.06
N THR A 145 -5.09 11.51 4.37
CA THR A 145 -5.83 12.27 5.40
C THR A 145 -5.22 13.65 5.67
N GLY A 146 -4.00 13.91 5.21
CA GLY A 146 -3.30 15.19 5.35
C GLY A 146 -2.99 15.86 4.01
N LEU A 147 -2.79 17.18 4.01
CA LEU A 147 -2.13 17.84 2.89
C LEU A 147 -0.62 17.59 2.96
N TYR A 148 0.06 17.67 1.81
CA TYR A 148 1.52 17.59 1.76
C TYR A 148 2.15 18.56 2.74
N ASN A 149 2.99 18.02 3.62
CA ASN A 149 3.77 18.77 4.58
C ASN A 149 5.16 18.12 4.68
N PRO A 150 6.26 18.82 4.35
CA PRO A 150 7.61 18.30 4.50
C PRO A 150 7.94 17.82 5.92
N ASP A 151 7.32 18.42 6.94
CA ASP A 151 7.52 18.01 8.34
C ASP A 151 6.79 16.70 8.69
N GLU A 152 5.89 16.25 7.80
CA GLU A 152 5.18 14.97 7.88
C GLU A 152 5.83 13.92 6.96
N GLU A 153 7.00 14.19 6.38
CA GLU A 153 7.66 13.32 5.39
C GLU A 153 8.98 12.76 5.94
N GLY A 154 8.98 11.46 6.25
CA GLY A 154 10.15 10.75 6.76
C GLY A 154 10.71 9.75 5.76
N ARG A 155 12.05 9.63 5.70
CA ARG A 155 12.75 8.55 4.99
C ARG A 155 13.76 7.86 5.90
N ILE A 156 13.67 6.54 6.04
CA ILE A 156 14.56 5.74 6.87
C ILE A 156 15.27 4.70 6.01
N PRO A 157 16.61 4.73 5.90
CA PRO A 157 17.36 3.68 5.20
C PRO A 157 17.04 2.28 5.72
N TYR A 158 16.99 1.30 4.83
CA TYR A 158 16.64 -0.08 5.19
C TYR A 158 17.55 -0.66 6.28
N GLU A 159 18.84 -0.36 6.20
CA GLU A 159 19.84 -0.78 7.18
C GLU A 159 19.60 -0.14 8.56
N LYS A 160 18.94 1.02 8.62
CA LYS A 160 18.56 1.65 9.90
C LYS A 160 17.23 1.12 10.41
N ALA A 161 16.26 0.89 9.52
CA ALA A 161 14.94 0.38 9.88
C ALA A 161 14.96 -1.08 10.35
N GLN A 162 15.91 -1.88 9.83
CA GLN A 162 16.07 -3.29 10.18
C GLN A 162 14.75 -4.07 10.04
N VAL A 163 13.99 -3.78 8.98
CA VAL A 163 12.78 -4.54 8.62
C VAL A 163 13.23 -5.86 8.02
N LYS A 164 12.67 -6.96 8.53
CA LYS A 164 13.02 -8.31 8.10
C LYS A 164 11.81 -9.01 7.50
N THR A 165 12.08 -9.91 6.55
CA THR A 165 11.12 -10.90 6.09
C THR A 165 10.88 -11.96 7.17
N GLU A 166 9.83 -12.76 7.02
CA GLU A 166 9.55 -13.92 7.90
C GLU A 166 10.76 -14.86 8.04
N ASP A 167 11.49 -15.07 6.94
CA ASP A 167 12.70 -15.91 6.91
C ASP A 167 13.94 -15.23 7.52
N GLY A 168 13.79 -14.06 8.15
CA GLY A 168 14.85 -13.34 8.87
C GLY A 168 15.79 -12.48 8.02
N ASN A 169 15.67 -12.49 6.70
CA ASN A 169 16.45 -11.64 5.80
C ASN A 169 16.05 -10.17 5.91
N LEU A 170 16.99 -9.24 5.76
CA LEU A 170 16.64 -7.83 5.60
C LEU A 170 15.80 -7.64 4.34
N PHE A 171 14.73 -6.86 4.45
CA PHE A 171 13.88 -6.54 3.33
C PHE A 171 14.66 -5.78 2.24
N SER A 172 14.42 -6.16 0.99
CA SER A 172 14.78 -5.39 -0.19
C SER A 172 13.80 -5.67 -1.32
N TRP A 173 13.65 -4.72 -2.23
CA TRP A 173 12.80 -4.90 -3.41
C TRP A 173 13.29 -6.02 -4.32
N ASP A 174 14.57 -6.38 -4.29
CA ASP A 174 15.11 -7.52 -5.04
C ASP A 174 14.52 -8.86 -4.58
N LEU A 175 14.17 -8.99 -3.30
CA LEU A 175 13.47 -10.19 -2.80
C LEU A 175 12.07 -10.29 -3.40
N VAL A 176 11.39 -9.15 -3.58
CA VAL A 176 10.08 -9.09 -4.23
C VAL A 176 10.20 -9.36 -5.72
N ARG A 177 11.14 -8.71 -6.43
CA ARG A 177 11.38 -8.93 -7.87
C ARG A 177 11.65 -10.39 -8.22
N LYS A 178 12.32 -11.15 -7.35
CA LYS A 178 12.53 -12.60 -7.54
C LYS A 178 11.24 -13.41 -7.60
N GLN A 179 10.16 -12.93 -6.99
CA GLN A 179 8.83 -13.56 -7.02
C GLN A 179 7.99 -13.10 -8.22
N PHE A 180 8.39 -12.00 -8.88
CA PHE A 180 7.70 -11.40 -10.02
C PHE A 180 8.68 -11.12 -11.17
N PRO A 181 9.17 -12.15 -11.89
CA PRO A 181 10.05 -11.95 -13.02
C PRO A 181 9.31 -11.23 -14.17
N LEU A 182 9.88 -10.13 -14.64
CA LEU A 182 9.39 -9.28 -15.74
C LEU A 182 10.06 -9.64 -17.08
#